data_AF-A0A1M6T790-F1
#
_entry.id   AF-A0A1M6T790-F1
#
_cell.length_a   1.000
_cell.length_b   1.000
_cell.length_c   1.000
_cell.angle_alpha   90.00
_cell.angle_beta   90.00
_cell.angle_gamma   90.00
#
_symmetry.space_group_name_H-M   'P 1'
#
loop_
_entity.id
_entity.type
_entity.pdbx_description
1 polymer ?
#
loop_
_entity_poly.entity_id
_entity_poly.type
_entity_poly.pdbx_seq_one_letter_code
_entity_poly.pdbx_strand_id
1 'polypeptide(L)'
;MIKISGIFILWFLLVLIFKIAMGGLMVNTIFIITTTAFVLSFVNAIIQIKAVNIIVEFNDVDYFAGDTVGLRLTLKNKFSFLLTSLIIKSDYFTCFFYCSPFKQNKFVRNITFDKKGVYPINDFNLIIRDVFGITTVKKNIEINKVINIYPRLVDISHEFKCLVGYEKYENKKKITKNIMENQQNDIKDFRVFVPGDSLRRVHWKLSAKRDQLFVKEYEQTNECNMNVFVDLTEVKKKEYIKYDDVLASKVVSIIYFLLKKGYNIRIFINDLEKTQISLKGKVEFKKVLTYFTGTNYYSAADIMDLNDGRRYTSGNNLILLFNPEGNLNIGGNGNVADNVVEMYQLIRGG
;
A
#
# COMPACT_ATOMS: atom_id res chain seq x y z
N MET A 1 -8.51 -26.22 -22.79
CA MET A 1 -9.58 -26.55 -23.75
C MET A 1 -9.06 -26.41 -25.18
N ILE A 2 -9.26 -27.40 -26.04
CA ILE A 2 -8.87 -27.35 -27.47
C ILE A 2 -10.10 -26.93 -28.28
N LYS A 3 -9.97 -25.90 -29.11
CA LYS A 3 -11.00 -25.45 -30.05
C LYS A 3 -10.49 -25.67 -31.47
N ILE A 4 -11.34 -26.20 -32.35
CA ILE A 4 -11.04 -26.37 -33.77
C ILE A 4 -11.69 -25.22 -34.56
N SER A 5 -11.04 -24.77 -35.63
CA SER A 5 -11.56 -23.73 -36.53
C SER A 5 -12.81 -24.23 -37.28
N GLY A 6 -13.92 -23.48 -37.19
CA GLY A 6 -15.16 -23.82 -37.91
C GLY A 6 -15.01 -23.77 -39.43
N ILE A 7 -14.17 -22.84 -39.93
CA ILE A 7 -13.86 -22.71 -41.37
C ILE A 7 -13.14 -23.97 -41.87
N PHE A 8 -12.21 -24.51 -41.07
CA PHE A 8 -11.51 -25.74 -41.43
C PHE A 8 -12.46 -26.94 -41.46
N ILE A 9 -13.39 -27.04 -40.51
CA ILE A 9 -14.39 -28.11 -40.48
C ILE A 9 -15.25 -28.08 -41.74
N LEU A 10 -15.73 -26.89 -42.13
CA LEU A 10 -16.54 -26.74 -43.34
C LEU A 10 -15.76 -27.12 -44.60
N TRP A 11 -14.51 -26.67 -44.71
CA TRP A 11 -13.63 -27.03 -45.82
C TRP A 11 -13.33 -28.53 -45.85
N PHE A 12 -13.06 -29.15 -44.70
CA PHE A 12 -12.82 -30.59 -44.59
C PHE A 12 -14.04 -31.40 -45.03
N LEU A 13 -15.24 -30.99 -44.63
CA LEU A 13 -16.51 -31.61 -45.06
C LEU A 13 -16.72 -31.47 -46.57
N LEU A 14 -16.42 -30.29 -47.12
CA LEU A 14 -16.50 -30.07 -48.57
C LEU A 14 -15.56 -31.03 -49.31
N VAL A 15 -14.29 -31.11 -48.92
CA VAL A 15 -13.32 -32.03 -49.55
C VAL A 15 -13.77 -33.49 -49.40
N LEU A 16 -14.36 -33.87 -48.26
CA LEU A 16 -14.92 -35.21 -48.04
C LEU A 16 -16.08 -35.52 -49.00
N ILE A 17 -17.01 -34.58 -49.19
CA ILE A 17 -18.14 -34.74 -50.13
C ILE A 17 -17.62 -34.88 -51.57
N PHE A 18 -16.68 -34.03 -51.98
CA PHE A 18 -16.07 -34.11 -53.31
C PHE A 18 -15.36 -35.44 -53.55
N LYS A 19 -14.66 -35.96 -52.53
CA LYS A 19 -14.02 -37.27 -52.57
C LYS A 19 -15.03 -38.40 -52.83
N ILE A 20 -16.17 -38.36 -52.16
CA ILE A 20 -17.24 -39.36 -52.31
C ILE A 20 -17.91 -39.24 -53.68
N ALA A 21 -18.15 -38.02 -54.16
CA ALA A 21 -18.91 -37.76 -55.38
C ALA A 21 -18.12 -37.99 -56.68
N MET A 22 -16.90 -37.45 -56.78
CA MET A 22 -16.10 -37.52 -58.01
C MET A 22 -15.00 -38.59 -57.96
N GLY A 23 -14.44 -38.84 -56.77
CA GLY A 23 -13.25 -39.67 -56.62
C GLY A 23 -12.05 -39.16 -57.41
N GLY A 24 -11.20 -40.07 -57.87
CA GLY A 24 -10.02 -39.77 -58.69
C GLY A 24 -8.74 -39.44 -57.90
N LEU A 25 -7.60 -39.48 -58.59
CA LEU A 25 -6.28 -39.32 -57.98
C LEU A 25 -6.12 -37.94 -57.32
N MET A 26 -6.51 -36.85 -58.01
CA MET A 26 -6.35 -35.48 -57.52
C MET A 26 -7.17 -35.20 -56.25
N VAL A 27 -8.44 -35.62 -56.20
CA VAL A 27 -9.30 -35.37 -55.03
C VAL A 27 -8.83 -36.20 -53.83
N ASN A 28 -8.36 -37.43 -54.07
CA ASN A 28 -7.78 -38.27 -53.04
C ASN A 28 -6.49 -37.69 -52.46
N THR A 29 -5.59 -37.13 -53.28
CA THR A 29 -4.36 -36.51 -52.76
C THR A 29 -4.65 -35.27 -51.91
N ILE A 30 -5.59 -34.42 -52.34
CA ILE A 30 -6.03 -33.27 -51.54
C ILE A 30 -6.56 -33.76 -50.19
N PHE A 31 -7.49 -34.72 -50.18
CA PHE A 31 -8.06 -35.27 -48.95
C PHE A 31 -7.00 -35.88 -48.00
N ILE A 32 -5.98 -36.56 -48.54
CA ILE A 32 -4.88 -37.08 -47.72
C ILE A 32 -4.11 -35.94 -47.07
N ILE A 33 -3.72 -34.91 -47.84
CA ILE A 33 -3.01 -33.73 -47.33
C ILE A 33 -3.83 -33.02 -46.24
N THR A 34 -5.14 -32.82 -46.46
CA THR A 34 -6.02 -32.17 -45.48
C THR A 34 -6.09 -32.97 -44.17
N THR A 35 -6.18 -34.29 -44.30
CA THR A 35 -6.28 -35.21 -43.16
C THR A 35 -4.97 -35.26 -42.39
N THR A 36 -3.83 -35.35 -43.08
CA THR A 36 -2.52 -35.32 -42.45
C THR A 36 -2.28 -33.99 -41.72
N ALA A 37 -2.64 -32.85 -42.32
CA ALA A 37 -2.56 -31.55 -41.67
C ALA A 37 -3.43 -31.49 -40.40
N PHE A 38 -4.63 -32.06 -40.43
CA PHE A 38 -5.50 -32.14 -39.25
C PHE A 38 -4.90 -33.01 -38.13
N VAL A 39 -4.40 -34.19 -38.47
CA VAL A 39 -3.75 -35.10 -37.50
C VAL A 39 -2.52 -34.44 -36.87
N LEU A 40 -1.66 -33.82 -37.70
CA LEU A 40 -0.48 -33.09 -37.21
C LEU A 40 -0.86 -31.92 -36.31
N SER A 41 -1.90 -31.16 -36.66
CA SER A 41 -2.43 -30.08 -35.84
C SER A 41 -2.91 -30.59 -34.47
N PHE A 42 -3.64 -31.70 -34.45
CA PHE A 42 -4.16 -32.27 -33.22
C PHE A 42 -3.06 -32.80 -32.30
N VAL A 43 -2.07 -33.52 -32.85
CA VAL A 43 -0.88 -33.96 -32.11
C VAL A 43 -0.13 -32.76 -31.55
N ASN A 44 0.07 -31.71 -32.34
CA ASN A 44 0.72 -30.47 -31.90
C ASN A 44 -0.06 -29.81 -30.75
N ALA A 45 -1.40 -29.77 -30.80
CA ALA A 45 -2.22 -29.22 -29.73
C ALA A 45 -2.04 -29.97 -28.39
N ILE A 46 -1.95 -31.31 -28.43
CA ILE A 46 -1.70 -32.13 -27.22
C ILE A 46 -0.31 -31.82 -26.64
N ILE A 47 0.71 -31.75 -27.51
CA ILE A 47 2.08 -31.43 -27.11
C ILE A 47 2.13 -30.04 -26.46
N GLN A 48 1.50 -29.03 -27.08
CA GLN A 48 1.49 -27.65 -26.60
C GLN A 48 0.91 -27.51 -25.18
N ILE A 49 -0.14 -28.26 -24.84
CA ILE A 49 -0.73 -28.21 -23.49
C ILE A 49 0.30 -28.56 -22.42
N LYS A 50 1.17 -29.55 -22.69
CA LYS A 50 2.20 -30.04 -21.76
C LYS A 50 3.52 -29.28 -21.87
N ALA A 51 3.85 -28.78 -23.06
CA ALA A 51 5.13 -28.16 -23.38
C ALA A 51 5.29 -26.76 -22.76
N VAL A 52 4.19 -26.00 -22.63
CA VAL A 52 4.26 -24.60 -22.19
C VAL A 52 4.17 -24.49 -20.67
N ASN A 53 5.26 -24.00 -20.09
CA ASN A 53 5.30 -23.55 -18.70
C ASN A 53 5.48 -22.03 -18.67
N ILE A 54 4.61 -21.34 -17.94
CA ILE A 54 4.68 -19.89 -17.76
C ILE A 54 4.82 -19.62 -16.28
N ILE A 55 5.85 -18.86 -15.94
CA ILE A 55 6.12 -18.42 -14.59
C ILE A 55 5.90 -16.90 -14.59
N VAL A 56 5.04 -16.45 -13.69
CA VAL A 56 4.75 -15.03 -13.47
C VAL A 56 5.43 -14.64 -12.17
N GLU A 57 6.38 -13.72 -12.26
CA GLU A 57 7.10 -13.15 -11.12
C GLU A 57 6.71 -11.69 -10.96
N PHE A 58 6.46 -11.29 -9.72
CA PHE A 58 6.27 -9.91 -9.32
C PHE A 58 7.46 -9.50 -8.46
N ASN A 59 7.91 -8.25 -8.55
CA ASN A 59 8.87 -7.78 -7.57
C ASN A 59 8.15 -7.60 -6.23
N ASP A 60 8.68 -8.21 -5.17
CA ASP A 60 8.19 -8.05 -3.78
C ASP A 60 8.69 -6.72 -3.20
N VAL A 61 8.22 -5.63 -3.79
CA VAL A 61 8.48 -4.25 -3.36
C VAL A 61 7.13 -3.61 -2.99
N ASP A 62 7.13 -2.74 -1.99
CA ASP A 62 5.96 -1.95 -1.64
C ASP A 62 5.76 -0.86 -2.72
N TYR A 63 4.62 -0.89 -3.40
CA TYR A 63 4.28 0.07 -4.48
C TYR A 63 3.41 1.20 -3.95
N PHE A 64 3.64 2.41 -4.43
CA PHE A 64 2.85 3.59 -4.13
C PHE A 64 2.01 4.01 -5.34
N ALA A 65 0.94 4.77 -5.10
CA ALA A 65 0.13 5.32 -6.17
C ALA A 65 0.98 6.20 -7.13
N GLY A 66 0.90 5.88 -8.42
CA GLY A 66 1.74 6.45 -9.48
C GLY A 66 3.00 5.65 -9.82
N ASP A 67 3.34 4.62 -9.03
CA ASP A 67 4.48 3.74 -9.35
C ASP A 67 4.16 2.78 -10.49
N THR A 68 5.20 2.40 -11.24
CA THR A 68 5.14 1.36 -12.26
C THR A 68 5.42 0.00 -11.63
N VAL A 69 4.42 -0.87 -11.60
CA VAL A 69 4.56 -2.27 -11.21
C VAL A 69 5.18 -3.06 -12.36
N GLY A 70 6.40 -3.54 -12.18
CA GLY A 70 7.10 -4.39 -13.14
C GLY A 70 6.70 -5.85 -13.00
N LEU A 71 5.90 -6.36 -13.94
CA LEU A 71 5.49 -7.75 -14.02
C LEU A 71 6.43 -8.52 -14.94
N ARG A 72 7.12 -9.52 -14.40
CA ARG A 72 8.06 -10.36 -15.16
C ARG A 72 7.41 -11.67 -15.55
N LEU A 73 7.28 -11.89 -16.86
CA LEU A 73 6.78 -13.12 -17.46
C LEU A 73 7.96 -13.93 -17.97
N THR A 74 8.09 -15.17 -17.48
CA THR A 74 9.05 -16.13 -18.04
C THR A 74 8.28 -17.26 -18.70
N LEU A 75 8.34 -17.30 -20.02
CA LEU A 75 7.74 -18.36 -20.83
C LEU A 75 8.83 -19.38 -21.19
N LYS A 76 8.65 -20.63 -20.78
CA LYS A 76 9.59 -21.72 -21.05
C LYS A 76 8.93 -22.77 -21.92
N ASN A 77 9.55 -23.04 -23.07
CA ASN A 77 9.23 -24.18 -23.89
C ASN A 77 10.03 -25.40 -23.42
N LYS A 78 9.35 -26.43 -22.90
CA LYS A 78 10.01 -27.66 -22.44
C LYS A 78 10.22 -28.68 -23.56
N PHE A 79 9.77 -28.40 -24.78
CA PHE A 79 9.72 -29.37 -25.86
C PHE A 79 10.58 -28.96 -27.06
N SER A 80 10.85 -29.94 -27.93
CA SER A 80 11.70 -29.77 -29.12
C SER A 80 10.99 -29.06 -30.29
N PHE A 81 9.69 -28.76 -30.16
CA PHE A 81 8.91 -28.16 -31.24
C PHE A 81 8.74 -26.64 -31.04
N LEU A 82 8.64 -25.89 -32.14
CA LEU A 82 8.45 -24.45 -32.12
C LEU A 82 7.01 -24.10 -31.68
N LEU A 83 6.90 -23.20 -30.69
CA LEU A 83 5.63 -22.60 -30.32
C LEU A 83 5.46 -21.30 -31.12
N THR A 84 4.62 -21.36 -32.15
CA THR A 84 4.54 -20.32 -33.20
C THR A 84 3.73 -19.10 -32.80
N SER A 85 2.55 -19.30 -32.20
CA SER A 85 1.67 -18.18 -31.84
C SER A 85 1.11 -18.39 -30.44
N LEU A 86 1.78 -17.78 -29.47
CA LEU A 86 1.36 -17.70 -28.08
C LEU A 86 0.80 -16.32 -27.80
N ILE A 87 -0.40 -16.23 -27.27
CA ILE A 87 -1.06 -14.99 -26.91
C ILE A 87 -1.41 -15.06 -25.44
N ILE A 88 -0.87 -14.17 -24.63
CA ILE A 88 -1.28 -14.01 -23.24
C ILE A 88 -2.21 -12.82 -23.16
N LYS A 89 -3.41 -13.05 -22.65
CA LYS A 89 -4.41 -12.02 -22.36
C LYS A 89 -4.60 -11.91 -20.86
N SER A 90 -4.48 -10.69 -20.35
CA SER A 90 -4.87 -10.28 -19.01
C SER A 90 -5.77 -9.05 -19.11
N ASP A 91 -6.34 -8.62 -17.98
CA ASP A 91 -7.14 -7.39 -17.92
C ASP A 91 -6.31 -6.13 -18.19
N TYR A 92 -4.99 -6.21 -17.98
CA TYR A 92 -4.08 -5.07 -18.10
C TYR A 92 -3.33 -5.04 -19.43
N PHE A 93 -3.10 -6.19 -20.08
CA PHE A 93 -2.35 -6.25 -21.32
C PHE A 93 -2.68 -7.48 -22.18
N THR A 94 -2.38 -7.35 -23.47
CA THR A 94 -2.31 -8.48 -24.40
C THR A 94 -0.91 -8.53 -25.01
N CYS A 95 -0.28 -9.70 -24.99
CA CYS A 95 1.04 -9.88 -25.57
C CYS A 95 1.09 -11.09 -26.51
N PHE A 96 1.84 -10.92 -27.60
CA PHE A 96 2.08 -11.94 -28.62
C PHE A 96 3.50 -12.44 -28.52
N PHE A 97 3.68 -13.75 -28.58
CA PHE A 97 4.97 -14.39 -28.42
C PHE A 97 5.11 -15.58 -29.37
N TYR A 98 6.37 -15.89 -29.66
CA TYR A 98 6.80 -17.18 -30.15
C TYR A 98 7.87 -17.71 -29.20
N CYS A 99 8.06 -19.02 -29.12
CA CYS A 99 9.11 -19.60 -28.29
C CYS A 99 9.76 -20.78 -28.97
N SER A 100 11.06 -20.65 -29.23
CA SER A 100 11.86 -21.70 -29.86
C SER A 100 11.95 -22.96 -28.98
N PRO A 101 12.27 -24.12 -29.58
CA PRO A 101 12.52 -25.36 -28.87
C PRO A 101 13.47 -25.19 -27.69
N PHE A 102 13.12 -25.74 -26.52
CA PHE A 102 13.92 -25.72 -25.29
C PHE A 102 14.41 -24.34 -24.80
N LYS A 103 13.88 -23.24 -25.35
CA LYS A 103 14.25 -21.88 -24.95
C LYS A 103 13.31 -21.32 -23.90
N GLN A 104 13.79 -20.29 -23.22
CA GLN A 104 13.01 -19.44 -22.33
C GLN A 104 13.05 -18.01 -22.85
N ASN A 105 11.89 -17.35 -22.84
CA ASN A 105 11.78 -15.94 -23.15
C ASN A 105 11.31 -15.20 -21.89
N LYS A 106 12.05 -14.16 -21.51
CA LYS A 106 11.72 -13.31 -20.37
C LYS A 106 11.21 -11.97 -20.87
N PHE A 107 10.12 -11.51 -20.30
CA PHE A 107 9.50 -10.24 -20.65
C PHE A 107 9.17 -9.47 -19.39
N VAL A 108 9.27 -8.15 -19.47
CA VAL A 108 8.84 -7.25 -18.42
C VAL A 108 7.74 -6.36 -18.98
N ARG A 109 6.62 -6.29 -18.27
CA ARG A 109 5.51 -5.38 -18.56
C ARG A 109 5.27 -4.50 -17.36
N ASN A 110 5.18 -3.20 -17.62
CA ASN A 110 4.94 -2.21 -16.58
C ASN A 110 3.46 -1.86 -16.56
N ILE A 111 2.84 -1.93 -15.40
CA ILE A 111 1.45 -1.54 -15.16
C ILE A 111 1.50 -0.37 -14.17
N THR A 112 0.82 0.72 -14.48
CA THR A 112 0.70 1.89 -13.60
C THR A 112 -0.66 1.91 -12.94
N PHE A 113 -0.68 2.27 -11.66
CA PHE A 113 -1.92 2.42 -10.91
C PHE A 113 -1.94 3.80 -10.25
N ASP A 114 -2.89 4.63 -10.65
CA ASP A 114 -2.95 6.03 -10.23
C ASP A 114 -3.56 6.21 -8.84
N LYS A 115 -4.37 5.24 -8.39
CA LYS A 115 -5.09 5.29 -7.12
C LYS A 115 -4.58 4.25 -6.15
N LYS A 116 -4.54 4.60 -4.86
CA LYS A 116 -4.26 3.65 -3.78
C LYS A 116 -5.34 2.58 -3.74
N GLY A 117 -4.98 1.38 -3.27
CA GLY A 117 -5.95 0.32 -3.09
C GLY A 117 -5.35 -1.06 -3.21
N VAL A 118 -6.23 -2.05 -3.10
CA VAL A 118 -5.90 -3.46 -3.19
C VAL A 118 -6.35 -3.97 -4.56
N TYR A 119 -5.39 -4.31 -5.41
CA TYR A 119 -5.64 -4.75 -6.79
C TYR A 119 -5.40 -6.26 -6.90
N PRO A 120 -6.45 -7.09 -6.97
CA PRO A 120 -6.29 -8.48 -7.31
C PRO A 120 -5.83 -8.59 -8.76
N ILE A 121 -4.77 -9.36 -9.01
CA ILE A 121 -4.35 -9.70 -10.36
C ILE A 121 -5.08 -10.96 -10.77
N ASN A 122 -6.05 -10.79 -11.66
CA ASN A 122 -6.82 -11.92 -12.20
C ASN A 122 -5.94 -12.83 -13.05
N ASP A 123 -6.44 -14.04 -13.23
CA ASP A 123 -5.88 -15.09 -14.06
C ASP A 123 -5.52 -14.66 -15.48
N PHE A 124 -4.44 -15.22 -16.01
CA PHE A 124 -4.02 -14.98 -17.39
C PHE A 124 -4.54 -16.06 -18.32
N ASN A 125 -5.15 -15.62 -19.43
CA ASN A 125 -5.61 -16.51 -20.48
C ASN A 125 -4.51 -16.68 -21.52
N LEU A 126 -3.88 -17.85 -21.53
CA LEU A 126 -2.98 -18.27 -22.60
C LEU A 126 -3.77 -18.89 -23.75
N ILE A 127 -3.57 -18.34 -24.94
CA ILE A 127 -4.13 -18.83 -26.19
C ILE A 127 -2.97 -19.22 -27.08
N ILE A 128 -2.89 -20.50 -27.43
CA ILE A 128 -1.87 -21.04 -28.33
C ILE A 128 -2.57 -21.43 -29.63
N ARG A 129 -2.01 -21.00 -30.76
CA ARG A 129 -2.48 -21.42 -32.09
C ARG A 129 -1.39 -22.25 -32.76
N ASP A 130 -1.80 -23.28 -33.46
CA ASP A 130 -0.90 -24.10 -34.26
C ASP A 130 -0.46 -23.38 -35.55
N VAL A 131 0.51 -23.98 -36.26
CA VAL A 131 1.09 -23.41 -37.49
C VAL A 131 0.06 -23.31 -38.63
N PHE A 132 -0.90 -24.24 -38.66
CA PHE A 132 -1.94 -24.28 -39.70
C PHE A 132 -3.18 -23.43 -39.35
N GLY A 133 -3.29 -22.91 -38.12
CA GLY A 133 -4.47 -22.19 -37.63
C GLY A 133 -5.72 -23.05 -37.48
N ILE A 134 -5.57 -24.38 -37.47
CA ILE A 134 -6.66 -25.36 -37.36
C ILE A 134 -7.08 -25.52 -35.89
N THR A 135 -6.12 -25.58 -34.96
CA THR A 135 -6.37 -25.81 -33.54
C THR A 135 -5.93 -24.62 -32.68
N THR A 136 -6.77 -24.29 -31.71
CA THR A 136 -6.51 -23.27 -30.71
C THR A 136 -6.60 -23.89 -29.32
N VAL A 137 -5.51 -23.88 -28.58
CA VAL A 137 -5.46 -24.33 -27.19
C VAL A 137 -5.65 -23.11 -26.30
N LYS A 138 -6.65 -23.16 -25.41
CA LYS A 138 -6.82 -22.20 -24.32
C LYS A 138 -6.42 -22.84 -23.00
N LYS A 139 -5.56 -22.16 -22.25
CA LYS A 139 -5.10 -22.53 -20.92
C LYS A 139 -5.23 -21.32 -20.00
N ASN A 140 -5.94 -21.49 -18.89
CA ASN A 140 -5.93 -20.49 -17.82
C ASN A 140 -4.65 -20.71 -16.99
N ILE A 141 -3.97 -19.62 -16.66
CA ILE A 141 -2.88 -19.55 -15.70
C ILE A 141 -3.43 -18.86 -14.46
N GLU A 142 -3.63 -19.64 -13.41
CA GLU A 142 -4.14 -19.14 -12.14
C GLU A 142 -3.12 -18.21 -11.48
N ILE A 143 -3.55 -17.00 -11.14
CA ILE A 143 -2.72 -16.01 -10.46
C ILE A 143 -3.42 -15.61 -9.16
N ASN A 144 -2.96 -16.19 -8.05
CA ASN A 144 -3.44 -15.85 -6.72
C ASN A 144 -2.52 -14.81 -6.08
N LYS A 145 -2.35 -13.65 -6.72
CA LYS A 145 -1.53 -12.55 -6.20
C LYS A 145 -2.35 -11.28 -6.12
N VAL A 146 -2.23 -10.60 -4.98
CA VAL A 146 -2.83 -9.30 -4.72
C VAL A 146 -1.72 -8.28 -4.62
N ILE A 147 -1.88 -7.15 -5.31
CA ILE A 147 -0.94 -6.04 -5.27
C ILE A 147 -1.55 -4.92 -4.42
N ASN A 148 -0.86 -4.59 -3.33
CA ASN A 148 -1.22 -3.47 -2.48
C ASN A 148 -0.51 -2.22 -2.97
N ILE A 149 -1.29 -1.17 -3.23
CA ILE A 149 -0.79 0.10 -3.73
C ILE A 149 -1.08 1.14 -2.68
N TYR A 150 -0.01 1.56 -2.02
CA TYR A 150 -0.08 2.45 -0.87
C TYR A 150 -0.31 3.90 -1.30
N PRO A 151 -0.84 4.76 -0.41
CA PRO A 151 -0.97 6.18 -0.67
C PRO A 151 0.39 6.82 -1.01
N ARG A 152 0.43 7.64 -2.06
CA ARG A 152 1.66 8.31 -2.51
C ARG A 152 2.30 9.13 -1.39
N LEU A 153 3.62 9.03 -1.25
CA LEU A 153 4.39 9.92 -0.38
C LEU A 153 4.73 11.22 -1.13
N VAL A 154 4.33 12.34 -0.54
CA VAL A 154 4.57 13.70 -1.04
C VAL A 154 5.57 14.39 -0.13
N ASP A 155 6.48 15.17 -0.72
CA ASP A 155 7.40 15.99 0.05
C ASP A 155 6.69 17.23 0.60
N ILE A 156 6.35 17.17 1.89
CA ILE A 156 5.70 18.21 2.67
C ILE A 156 6.71 19.07 3.47
N SER A 157 8.01 18.88 3.25
CA SER A 157 9.05 19.53 4.06
C SER A 157 8.94 21.05 4.09
N HIS A 158 8.41 21.67 3.02
CA HIS A 158 8.21 23.11 2.90
C HIS A 158 7.04 23.63 3.74
N GLU A 159 5.93 22.90 3.80
CA GLU A 159 4.73 23.25 4.58
C GLU A 159 5.02 23.21 6.10
N PHE A 160 5.97 22.35 6.51
CA PHE A 160 6.31 22.10 7.91
C PHE A 160 7.58 22.84 8.40
N LYS A 161 8.16 23.76 7.61
CA LYS A 161 9.35 24.53 8.04
C LYS A 161 9.08 25.37 9.30
N CYS A 162 7.88 25.95 9.41
CA CYS A 162 7.50 26.81 10.55
C CYS A 162 7.33 26.01 11.86
N LEU A 163 6.76 24.81 11.77
CA LEU A 163 6.62 23.87 12.90
C LEU A 163 7.98 23.52 13.53
N VAL A 164 8.97 23.21 12.68
CA VAL A 164 10.34 22.90 13.12
C VAL A 164 11.08 24.15 13.64
N GLY A 165 10.75 25.33 13.12
CA GLY A 165 11.27 26.62 13.61
C GLY A 165 10.79 26.97 15.01
N TYR A 166 9.50 26.71 15.30
CA TYR A 166 8.90 26.90 16.63
C TYR A 166 9.55 25.99 17.66
N GLU A 167 9.78 24.70 17.35
CA GLU A 167 10.51 23.80 18.24
C GLU A 167 11.96 24.23 18.47
N LYS A 168 12.68 24.70 17.46
CA LYS A 168 14.04 25.24 17.67
C LYS A 168 14.03 26.47 18.57
N TYR A 169 12.98 27.27 18.55
CA TYR A 169 12.81 28.46 19.37
C TYR A 169 12.36 28.11 20.81
N GLU A 170 11.45 27.16 20.98
CA GLU A 170 11.04 26.58 22.27
C GLU A 170 12.18 25.81 22.93
N ASN A 171 12.86 24.93 22.18
CA ASN A 171 14.04 24.22 22.66
C ASN A 171 15.19 25.19 22.90
N LYS A 172 15.38 26.27 22.11
CA LYS A 172 16.34 27.32 22.48
C LYS A 172 15.92 28.00 23.77
N LYS A 173 14.69 28.49 23.92
CA LYS A 173 14.21 29.11 25.17
C LYS A 173 14.37 28.17 26.37
N LYS A 174 14.06 26.89 26.22
CA LYS A 174 14.28 25.84 27.24
C LYS A 174 15.76 25.57 27.47
N ILE A 175 16.60 25.54 26.44
CA ILE A 175 18.07 25.36 26.56
C ILE A 175 18.71 26.59 27.23
N THR A 176 18.32 27.83 26.90
CA THR A 176 18.84 29.02 27.61
C THR A 176 18.33 29.08 29.05
N LYS A 177 17.11 28.63 29.33
CA LYS A 177 16.59 28.52 30.70
C LYS A 177 17.29 27.38 31.47
N ASN A 178 17.51 26.22 30.85
CA ASN A 178 18.17 25.04 31.42
C ASN A 178 19.70 25.20 31.58
N ILE A 179 20.36 26.03 30.76
CA ILE A 179 21.80 26.32 30.91
C ILE A 179 22.03 27.31 32.07
N MET A 180 21.07 28.20 32.36
CA MET A 180 21.15 29.08 33.54
C MET A 180 20.64 28.41 34.83
N GLU A 181 19.74 27.43 34.73
CA GLU A 181 19.24 26.62 35.85
C GLU A 181 19.62 25.14 35.66
N ASN A 182 20.91 24.84 35.67
CA ASN A 182 21.39 23.47 35.77
C ASN A 182 20.90 22.88 37.12
N GLN A 183 19.90 21.98 37.06
CA GLN A 183 19.44 21.00 38.07
C GLN A 183 17.96 21.02 38.50
N GLN A 184 17.00 21.28 37.61
CA GLN A 184 15.61 20.89 37.89
C GLN A 184 14.90 20.37 36.64
N ASN A 185 14.87 19.03 36.52
CA ASN A 185 13.66 18.40 35.99
C ASN A 185 12.52 18.80 36.95
N ASP A 186 11.35 19.16 36.43
CA ASP A 186 10.22 19.56 37.26
C ASP A 186 9.94 18.48 38.33
N ILE A 187 9.96 18.90 39.59
CA ILE A 187 9.74 18.02 40.74
C ILE A 187 8.25 17.69 40.76
N LYS A 188 7.92 16.43 40.50
CA LYS A 188 6.53 15.95 40.48
C LYS A 188 5.99 15.80 41.90
N ASP A 189 6.79 15.21 42.79
CA ASP A 189 6.43 15.01 44.20
C ASP A 189 7.67 14.72 45.08
N PHE A 190 7.48 14.63 46.40
CA PHE A 190 8.47 14.20 47.37
C PHE A 190 8.04 12.89 48.03
N ARG A 191 8.88 11.86 47.92
CA ARG A 191 8.64 10.57 48.60
C ARG A 191 9.63 10.31 49.73
N VAL A 192 9.23 9.48 50.69
CA VAL A 192 10.12 9.02 51.77
C VAL A 192 11.25 8.17 51.17
N PHE A 193 12.46 8.40 51.66
CA PHE A 193 13.67 7.69 51.24
C PHE A 193 13.58 6.20 51.60
N VAL A 194 13.90 5.34 50.66
CA VAL A 194 14.02 3.89 50.87
C VAL A 194 15.46 3.47 50.60
N PRO A 195 16.02 2.51 51.37
CA PRO A 195 17.35 1.97 51.10
C PRO A 195 17.48 1.48 49.65
N GLY A 196 18.43 2.06 48.91
CA GLY A 196 18.58 1.88 47.46
C GLY A 196 18.43 3.18 46.66
N ASP A 197 17.84 4.21 47.26
CA ASP A 197 17.73 5.54 46.64
C ASP A 197 19.07 6.29 46.64
N SER A 198 19.31 7.05 45.57
CA SER A 198 20.52 7.87 45.47
C SER A 198 20.46 9.06 46.43
N LEU A 199 21.46 9.18 47.30
CA LEU A 199 21.63 10.30 48.23
C LEU A 199 21.71 11.67 47.53
N ARG A 200 22.12 11.70 46.26
CA ARG A 200 22.13 12.93 45.44
C ARG A 200 20.74 13.50 45.16
N ARG A 201 19.68 12.70 45.33
CA ARG A 201 18.30 13.10 45.08
C ARG A 201 17.56 13.54 46.34
N VAL A 202 18.23 13.57 47.50
CA VAL A 202 17.62 13.93 48.78
C VAL A 202 17.32 15.43 48.84
N HIS A 203 16.10 15.79 49.26
CA HIS A 203 15.70 17.17 49.50
C HIS A 203 16.03 17.58 50.95
N TRP A 204 17.29 17.92 51.21
CA TRP A 204 17.82 18.20 52.55
C TRP A 204 16.97 19.19 53.38
N LYS A 205 16.47 20.26 52.77
CA LYS A 205 15.64 21.28 53.45
C LYS A 205 14.26 20.76 53.88
N LEU A 206 13.71 19.79 53.16
CA LEU A 206 12.41 19.18 53.51
C LEU A 206 12.63 18.11 54.57
N SER A 207 13.71 17.33 54.41
CA SER A 207 14.11 16.31 55.37
C SER A 207 14.41 16.90 56.75
N ALA A 208 15.11 18.03 56.79
CA ALA A 208 15.42 18.74 58.04
C ALA A 208 14.18 19.33 58.74
N LYS A 209 13.07 19.55 58.03
CA LYS A 209 11.82 20.06 58.63
C LYS A 209 10.90 18.95 59.16
N ARG A 210 11.10 17.71 58.74
CA ARG A 210 10.19 16.59 59.01
C ARG A 210 10.87 15.40 59.69
N ASP A 211 12.13 15.56 60.12
CA ASP A 211 12.98 14.53 60.75
C ASP A 211 12.96 13.18 60.02
N GLN A 212 12.74 13.20 58.71
CA GLN A 212 12.64 12.04 57.84
C GLN A 212 13.24 12.38 56.49
N LEU A 213 13.99 11.45 55.87
CA LEU A 213 14.61 11.71 54.57
C LEU A 213 13.57 11.68 53.45
N PHE A 214 13.48 12.78 52.69
CA PHE A 214 12.66 12.88 51.48
C PHE A 214 13.54 12.93 50.22
N VAL A 215 13.10 12.26 49.16
CA VAL A 215 13.75 12.19 47.85
C VAL A 215 12.91 12.94 46.81
N LYS A 216 13.55 13.76 45.99
CA LYS A 216 12.93 14.44 44.84
C LYS A 216 12.54 13.41 43.78
N GLU A 217 11.26 13.31 43.48
CA GLU A 217 10.75 12.54 42.34
C GLU A 217 10.61 13.46 41.13
N TYR A 218 11.35 13.15 40.07
CA TYR A 218 11.40 13.96 38.85
C TYR A 218 10.43 13.38 37.82
N GLU A 219 9.72 14.24 37.10
CA GLU A 219 8.95 13.81 35.93
C GLU A 219 9.91 13.37 34.81
N GLN A 220 9.72 12.17 34.25
CA GLN A 220 10.47 11.72 33.08
C GLN A 220 9.92 12.39 31.82
N THR A 221 10.35 13.61 31.53
CA THR A 221 10.10 14.27 30.24
C THR A 221 11.20 13.86 29.26
N ASN A 222 11.09 12.70 28.60
CA ASN A 222 12.04 12.32 27.54
C ASN A 222 11.46 11.47 26.41
N GLU A 223 10.14 11.49 26.19
CA GLU A 223 9.58 11.01 24.92
C GLU A 223 8.88 12.20 24.24
N CYS A 224 9.46 12.76 23.17
CA CYS A 224 8.74 13.68 22.29
C CYS A 224 7.65 12.89 21.56
N ASN A 225 6.50 12.80 22.22
CA ASN A 225 5.31 12.09 21.75
C ASN A 225 4.41 13.08 20.99
N MET A 226 4.29 12.89 19.68
CA MET A 226 3.41 13.67 18.82
C MET A 226 2.06 12.97 18.71
N ASN A 227 0.95 13.69 18.86
CA ASN A 227 -0.39 13.11 18.72
C ASN A 227 -1.02 13.61 17.40
N VAL A 228 -1.28 12.72 16.46
CA VAL A 228 -1.92 13.06 15.19
C VAL A 228 -3.39 12.68 15.27
N PHE A 229 -4.29 13.63 15.02
CA PHE A 229 -5.73 13.41 15.01
C PHE A 229 -6.26 13.56 13.59
N VAL A 230 -6.76 12.47 13.03
CA VAL A 230 -7.34 12.49 11.69
C VAL A 230 -8.85 12.62 11.86
N ASP A 231 -9.36 13.80 11.51
CA ASP A 231 -10.78 14.10 11.59
C ASP A 231 -11.46 13.84 10.25
N LEU A 232 -12.50 13.04 10.29
CA LEU A 232 -13.23 12.62 9.11
C LEU A 232 -14.72 12.93 9.28
N THR A 233 -15.06 13.79 10.23
CA THR A 233 -16.42 14.30 10.44
C THR A 233 -16.93 15.06 9.22
N GLU A 234 -18.26 15.01 9.04
CA GLU A 234 -19.05 15.75 8.03
C GLU A 234 -18.91 15.38 6.54
N VAL A 235 -17.94 14.57 6.11
CA VAL A 235 -17.84 14.24 4.67
C VAL A 235 -18.88 13.21 4.24
N LYS A 236 -19.80 13.62 3.35
CA LYS A 236 -20.71 12.67 2.70
C LYS A 236 -19.92 11.62 1.93
N LYS A 237 -20.28 10.34 2.09
CA LYS A 237 -19.62 9.17 1.44
C LYS A 237 -19.31 9.36 -0.05
N LYS A 238 -20.21 10.01 -0.81
CA LYS A 238 -20.03 10.24 -2.26
C LYS A 238 -18.95 11.27 -2.59
N GLU A 239 -18.78 12.28 -1.77
CA GLU A 239 -17.79 13.35 -1.96
C GLU A 239 -16.43 12.91 -1.43
N TYR A 240 -16.41 12.08 -0.39
CA TYR A 240 -15.18 11.54 0.20
C TYR A 240 -14.31 10.76 -0.81
N ILE A 241 -14.90 9.95 -1.69
CA ILE A 241 -14.16 9.15 -2.69
C ILE A 241 -13.25 10.03 -3.56
N LYS A 242 -13.60 11.30 -3.76
CA LYS A 242 -12.80 12.25 -4.52
C LYS A 242 -11.54 12.71 -3.77
N TYR A 243 -11.60 12.74 -2.44
CA TYR A 243 -10.56 13.30 -1.58
C TYR A 243 -9.77 12.25 -0.79
N ASP A 244 -10.25 11.01 -0.72
CA ASP A 244 -9.64 9.89 0.00
C ASP A 244 -8.15 9.72 -0.34
N ASP A 245 -7.83 9.63 -1.63
CA ASP A 245 -6.44 9.44 -2.10
C ASP A 245 -5.52 10.58 -1.66
N VAL A 246 -6.01 11.82 -1.74
CA VAL A 246 -5.27 13.04 -1.38
C VAL A 246 -5.09 13.12 0.13
N LEU A 247 -6.13 12.85 0.90
CA LEU A 247 -6.10 12.85 2.36
C LEU A 247 -5.14 11.78 2.87
N ALA A 248 -5.30 10.54 2.41
CA ALA A 248 -4.42 9.44 2.76
C ALA A 248 -2.96 9.73 2.40
N SER A 249 -2.71 10.26 1.19
CA SER A 249 -1.37 10.66 0.75
C SER A 249 -0.75 11.70 1.69
N LYS A 250 -1.50 12.73 2.08
CA LYS A 250 -1.02 13.80 2.98
C LYS A 250 -0.77 13.28 4.40
N VAL A 251 -1.73 12.61 5.00
CA VAL A 251 -1.62 12.08 6.38
C VAL A 251 -0.42 11.15 6.50
N VAL A 252 -0.28 10.20 5.56
CA VAL A 252 0.84 9.26 5.51
C VAL A 252 2.18 9.97 5.32
N SER A 253 2.24 10.99 4.46
CA SER A 253 3.45 11.79 4.23
C SER A 253 3.89 12.54 5.49
N ILE A 254 2.93 13.06 6.25
CA ILE A 254 3.16 13.78 7.51
C ILE A 254 3.70 12.84 8.56
N ILE A 255 3.05 11.70 8.77
CA ILE A 255 3.53 10.67 9.68
C ILE A 255 4.94 10.22 9.27
N TYR A 256 5.20 10.01 7.97
CA TYR A 256 6.51 9.63 7.47
C TYR A 256 7.59 10.68 7.78
N PHE A 257 7.29 11.96 7.55
CA PHE A 257 8.19 13.07 7.85
C PHE A 257 8.54 13.13 9.33
N LEU A 258 7.52 13.01 10.21
CA LEU A 258 7.69 13.02 11.66
C LEU A 258 8.51 11.81 12.14
N LEU A 259 8.23 10.60 11.64
CA LEU A 259 9.03 9.42 11.97
C LEU A 259 10.48 9.56 11.49
N LYS A 260 10.72 10.17 10.32
CA LYS A 260 12.07 10.44 9.80
C LYS A 260 12.84 11.42 10.69
N LYS A 261 12.16 12.29 11.42
CA LYS A 261 12.76 13.23 12.39
C LYS A 261 12.99 12.61 13.79
N GLY A 262 12.47 11.42 14.05
CA GLY A 262 12.71 10.68 15.29
C GLY A 262 11.64 10.88 16.37
N TYR A 263 10.47 11.42 16.02
CA TYR A 263 9.35 11.52 16.97
C TYR A 263 8.66 10.16 17.15
N ASN A 264 8.20 9.91 18.38
CA ASN A 264 7.21 8.86 18.65
C ASN A 264 5.83 9.44 18.34
N ILE A 265 5.00 8.70 17.60
CA ILE A 265 3.73 9.22 17.12
C ILE A 265 2.60 8.35 17.64
N ARG A 266 1.57 8.97 18.22
CA ARG A 266 0.27 8.33 18.43
C ARG A 266 -0.73 8.93 17.47
N ILE A 267 -1.36 8.08 16.68
CA ILE A 267 -2.39 8.46 15.72
C ILE A 267 -3.73 8.06 16.30
N PHE A 268 -4.66 9.01 16.30
CA PHE A 268 -6.05 8.82 16.66
C PHE A 268 -6.87 9.08 15.41
N ILE A 269 -7.65 8.08 15.00
CA ILE A 269 -8.47 8.15 13.80
C ILE A 269 -9.92 8.05 14.22
N ASN A 270 -10.71 8.99 13.75
CA ASN A 270 -12.14 9.04 14.01
C ASN A 270 -12.91 8.16 13.02
N ASP A 271 -12.61 6.87 13.03
CA ASP A 271 -13.36 5.86 12.27
C ASP A 271 -14.42 5.19 13.16
N LEU A 272 -15.19 4.25 12.59
CA LEU A 272 -16.23 3.51 13.33
C LEU A 272 -15.68 2.80 14.59
N GLU A 273 -14.42 2.40 14.58
CA GLU A 273 -13.77 1.65 15.66
C GLU A 273 -12.94 2.53 16.60
N LYS A 274 -12.87 3.85 16.36
CA LYS A 274 -12.02 4.80 17.10
C LYS A 274 -10.56 4.32 17.17
N THR A 275 -9.99 3.99 16.02
CA THR A 275 -8.68 3.35 15.92
C THR A 275 -7.56 4.22 16.49
N GLN A 276 -6.74 3.63 17.36
CA GLN A 276 -5.53 4.23 17.90
C GLN A 276 -4.28 3.43 17.50
N ILE A 277 -3.29 4.12 16.92
CA ILE A 277 -2.03 3.50 16.46
C ILE A 277 -0.86 4.22 17.14
N SER A 278 -0.06 3.50 17.91
CA SER A 278 1.21 4.01 18.44
C SER A 278 2.37 3.55 17.57
N LEU A 279 3.27 4.47 17.24
CA LEU A 279 4.43 4.27 16.38
C LEU A 279 5.70 4.71 17.10
N LYS A 280 6.63 3.78 17.31
CA LYS A 280 7.97 4.01 17.88
C LYS A 280 9.10 3.78 16.87
N GLY A 281 8.78 3.58 15.58
CA GLY A 281 9.80 3.42 14.54
C GLY A 281 9.27 3.12 13.14
N LYS A 282 10.22 3.00 12.19
CA LYS A 282 9.92 2.81 10.76
C LYS A 282 9.23 1.49 10.41
N VAL A 283 9.45 0.43 11.18
CA VAL A 283 8.84 -0.90 10.93
C VAL A 283 7.32 -0.84 11.09
N GLU A 284 6.84 -0.03 12.03
CA GLU A 284 5.42 0.11 12.32
C GLU A 284 4.70 1.02 11.31
N PHE A 285 5.45 1.80 10.52
CA PHE A 285 4.88 2.66 9.48
C PHE A 285 4.10 1.85 8.43
N LYS A 286 4.48 0.60 8.17
CA LYS A 286 3.74 -0.28 7.25
C LYS A 286 2.29 -0.51 7.72
N LYS A 287 2.04 -0.54 9.04
CA LYS A 287 0.67 -0.66 9.58
C LYS A 287 -0.20 0.54 9.17
N VAL A 288 0.37 1.74 9.22
CA VAL A 288 -0.29 2.98 8.78
C VAL A 288 -0.60 2.91 7.29
N LEU A 289 0.39 2.53 6.48
CA LEU A 289 0.22 2.39 5.03
C LEU A 289 -0.92 1.41 4.69
N THR A 290 -0.93 0.23 5.32
CA THR A 290 -1.98 -0.76 5.12
C THR A 290 -3.36 -0.24 5.53
N TYR A 291 -3.46 0.46 6.67
CA TYR A 291 -4.71 1.05 7.14
C TYR A 291 -5.29 2.04 6.11
N PHE A 292 -4.48 2.98 5.61
CA PHE A 292 -4.93 3.98 4.65
C PHE A 292 -5.11 3.44 3.21
N THR A 293 -4.65 2.21 2.92
CA THR A 293 -4.89 1.53 1.64
C THR A 293 -6.28 0.92 1.56
N GLY A 294 -6.84 0.51 2.71
CA GLY A 294 -8.20 -0.01 2.80
C GLY A 294 -9.24 1.08 2.55
N THR A 295 -10.44 0.67 2.13
CA THR A 295 -11.61 1.55 2.11
C THR A 295 -12.19 1.60 3.52
N ASN A 296 -11.64 2.45 4.38
CA ASN A 296 -12.21 2.62 5.71
C ASN A 296 -13.45 3.51 5.59
N TYR A 297 -14.52 3.09 6.25
CA TYR A 297 -15.80 3.80 6.27
C TYR A 297 -15.83 4.68 7.51
N TYR A 298 -16.08 5.98 7.32
CA TYR A 298 -15.90 6.98 8.37
C TYR A 298 -17.21 7.29 9.09
N SER A 299 -17.11 7.37 10.42
CA SER A 299 -18.21 7.61 11.34
C SER A 299 -18.35 9.11 11.62
N ALA A 300 -19.59 9.56 11.83
CA ALA A 300 -19.93 10.92 12.23
C ALA A 300 -19.80 11.14 13.76
N ALA A 301 -18.85 10.48 14.43
CA ALA A 301 -18.57 10.77 15.84
C ALA A 301 -17.69 12.02 15.90
N ASP A 302 -17.87 12.91 16.88
CA ASP A 302 -17.00 14.08 17.00
C ASP A 302 -15.60 13.68 17.54
N ILE A 303 -14.54 14.37 17.12
CA ILE A 303 -13.17 14.12 17.65
C ILE A 303 -13.14 14.20 19.18
N MET A 304 -14.02 15.01 19.78
CA MET A 304 -14.11 15.15 21.24
C MET A 304 -14.44 13.83 21.94
N ASP A 305 -15.14 12.90 21.27
CA ASP A 305 -15.44 11.57 21.80
C ASP A 305 -14.27 10.58 21.71
N LEU A 306 -13.16 10.95 21.05
CA LEU A 306 -11.89 10.22 21.11
C LEU A 306 -11.06 10.62 22.33
N ASN A 307 -11.49 11.66 23.04
CA ASN A 307 -10.86 12.11 24.25
C ASN A 307 -11.54 11.40 25.43
N ASP A 308 -10.97 10.29 25.90
CA ASP A 308 -11.42 9.48 27.06
C ASP A 308 -11.39 10.27 28.42
N GLY A 309 -11.82 11.53 28.44
CA GLY A 309 -11.72 12.42 29.59
C GLY A 309 -10.29 12.82 29.97
N ARG A 310 -9.28 12.45 29.17
CA ARG A 310 -7.88 12.81 29.45
C ARG A 310 -7.59 14.21 28.92
N ARG A 311 -7.31 15.16 29.81
CA ARG A 311 -6.72 16.44 29.38
C ARG A 311 -5.37 16.15 28.72
N TYR A 312 -5.26 16.34 27.40
CA TYR A 312 -3.97 16.42 26.72
C TYR A 312 -3.28 17.69 27.22
N THR A 313 -2.58 17.56 28.35
CA THR A 313 -1.89 18.68 28.98
C THR A 313 -0.74 19.14 28.09
N SER A 314 -0.60 20.46 28.08
CA SER A 314 0.38 21.38 27.46
C SER A 314 1.87 20.97 27.36
N GLY A 315 2.27 19.73 27.60
CA GLY A 315 3.64 19.25 27.43
C GLY A 315 3.86 18.60 26.06
N ASN A 316 4.70 19.20 25.21
CA ASN A 316 5.29 18.66 23.97
C ASN A 316 4.39 17.80 23.02
N ASN A 317 3.07 17.92 23.10
CA ASN A 317 2.13 17.18 22.28
C ASN A 317 1.61 18.08 21.15
N LEU A 318 2.25 18.06 19.98
CA LEU A 318 1.67 18.69 18.78
C LEU A 318 0.44 17.89 18.38
N ILE A 319 -0.70 18.58 18.25
CA ILE A 319 -1.97 18.05 17.75
C ILE A 319 -2.12 18.50 16.30
N LEU A 320 -2.09 17.56 15.36
CA LEU A 320 -2.37 17.82 13.95
C LEU A 320 -3.77 17.34 13.62
N LEU A 321 -4.65 18.27 13.22
CA LEU A 321 -6.03 18.00 12.81
C LEU A 321 -6.13 18.07 11.28
N PHE A 322 -6.64 17.02 10.66
CA PHE A 322 -6.96 17.00 9.23
C PHE A 322 -8.45 17.01 9.08
N ASN A 323 -9.03 18.06 8.51
CA ASN A 323 -10.44 18.06 8.09
C ASN A 323 -10.51 18.42 6.60
N PRO A 324 -11.11 17.56 5.75
CA PRO A 324 -11.20 17.79 4.31
C PRO A 324 -12.14 18.94 3.89
N GLU A 325 -13.17 19.27 4.68
CA GLU A 325 -14.08 20.39 4.40
C GLU A 325 -13.68 21.69 5.12
N GLY A 326 -12.80 21.60 6.13
CA GLY A 326 -12.28 22.75 6.85
C GLY A 326 -13.25 23.37 7.86
N ASN A 327 -14.40 22.75 8.11
CA ASN A 327 -15.33 23.15 9.16
C ASN A 327 -15.09 22.27 10.40
N LEU A 328 -14.31 22.79 11.35
CA LEU A 328 -14.19 22.19 12.68
C LEU A 328 -14.91 23.09 13.67
N ASN A 329 -16.05 22.63 14.19
CA ASN A 329 -16.65 23.21 15.37
C ASN A 329 -15.89 22.69 16.60
N ILE A 330 -14.81 23.38 16.97
CA ILE A 330 -14.18 23.18 18.28
C ILE A 330 -15.05 23.89 19.32
N GLY A 331 -16.22 23.30 19.59
CA GLY A 331 -17.14 23.78 20.62
C GLY A 331 -16.55 23.57 22.00
N GLY A 332 -15.92 24.59 22.57
CA GLY A 332 -15.45 24.53 23.94
C GLY A 332 -14.74 25.80 24.37
N ASN A 333 -15.39 26.54 25.27
CA ASN A 333 -14.93 27.78 25.87
C ASN A 333 -13.75 27.56 26.85
N GLY A 334 -12.67 26.91 26.39
CA GLY A 334 -11.48 26.63 27.17
C GLY A 334 -10.26 26.75 26.27
N ASN A 335 -9.41 27.73 26.58
CA ASN A 335 -8.10 27.98 25.97
C ASN A 335 -7.53 26.77 25.22
N VAL A 336 -7.66 26.77 23.90
CA VAL A 336 -6.89 25.90 23.02
C VAL A 336 -5.43 26.21 23.33
N ALA A 337 -4.70 25.24 23.87
CA ALA A 337 -3.32 25.43 24.31
C ALA A 337 -2.46 25.98 23.15
N ASP A 338 -1.50 26.84 23.45
CA ASP A 338 -0.58 27.52 22.50
C ASP A 338 0.22 26.61 21.55
N ASN A 339 0.03 25.28 21.62
CA ASN A 339 0.76 24.23 20.92
C ASN A 339 -0.08 23.41 19.91
N VAL A 340 -1.32 23.83 19.60
CA VAL A 340 -2.13 23.19 18.54
C VAL A 340 -1.79 23.83 17.20
N VAL A 341 -1.27 23.04 16.25
CA VAL A 341 -1.19 23.49 14.86
C VAL A 341 -2.37 22.89 14.11
N GLU A 342 -3.41 23.69 14.08
CA GLU A 342 -4.58 23.51 13.24
C GLU A 342 -4.18 23.70 11.77
N MET A 343 -4.17 22.61 11.00
CA MET A 343 -3.91 22.66 9.56
C MET A 343 -5.22 22.64 8.80
N TYR A 344 -5.83 23.82 8.70
CA TYR A 344 -7.02 24.01 7.88
C TYR A 344 -6.66 24.30 6.43
N GLN A 345 -7.35 23.61 5.53
CA GLN A 345 -7.33 23.82 4.09
C GLN A 345 -6.02 23.54 3.36
N LEU A 346 -5.64 22.26 3.28
CA LEU A 346 -4.71 21.81 2.24
C LEU A 346 -5.44 21.12 1.06
N ILE A 347 -6.75 20.87 1.12
CA ILE A 347 -7.47 20.15 0.06
C ILE A 347 -7.92 21.05 -1.10
N ARG A 348 -8.01 22.37 -0.91
CA ARG A 348 -8.47 23.32 -1.95
C ARG A 348 -7.39 23.77 -2.95
N GLY A 349 -6.13 23.36 -2.79
CA GLY A 349 -4.99 23.87 -3.57
C GLY A 349 -4.25 22.83 -4.41
N GLY A 350 -4.98 21.97 -5.14
CA GLY A 350 -4.40 21.00 -6.08
C GLY A 350 -5.23 20.91 -7.35
#